data_AF-A0A8K0R1Y7-F1
#
_entry.id   AF-A0A8K0R1Y7-F1
#
_cell.length_a   1.000
_cell.length_b   1.000
_cell.length_c   1.000
_cell.angle_alpha   90.00
_cell.angle_beta   90.00
_cell.angle_gamma   90.00
#
_symmetry.space_group_name_H-M   'P 1'
#
loop_
_entity.id
_entity.type
_entity.pdbx_description
1 polymer ?
#
loop_
_entity_poly.entity_id
_entity_poly.type
_entity_poly.pdbx_seq_one_letter_code
_entity_poly.pdbx_strand_id
1 'polypeptide(L)'
;MLASATCVFLGGMVTYILATQHGLGCHTDTIEKEDHHEYLKLTFIQAIVLTIGGMAFLKLSVGFALLRFGTLPVYTKMLWSLIAFVCLYTLILWAEWAAVCKPIAGLWNK
;
A
#
# COMPACT_ATOMS: atom_id res chain seq x y z
N MET A 1 -12.96 6.93 -2.96
CA MET A 1 -12.27 7.66 -4.05
C MET A 1 -11.29 8.72 -3.56
N LEU A 2 -11.69 9.70 -2.74
CA LEU A 2 -10.72 10.71 -2.26
C LEU A 2 -9.59 10.09 -1.41
N ALA A 3 -9.94 9.24 -0.44
CA ALA A 3 -8.96 8.56 0.43
C ALA A 3 -8.02 7.61 -0.32
N SER A 4 -8.53 6.88 -1.33
CA SER A 4 -7.71 6.03 -2.19
C SER A 4 -6.75 6.85 -3.05
N ALA A 5 -7.25 7.96 -3.60
CA ALA A 5 -6.44 8.86 -4.42
C ALA A 5 -5.36 9.54 -3.58
N THR A 6 -5.66 10.00 -2.37
CA THR A 6 -4.63 10.59 -1.49
C THR A 6 -3.59 9.57 -1.04
N CYS A 7 -3.97 8.34 -0.69
CA CYS A 7 -2.97 7.31 -0.36
C CYS A 7 -2.03 6.99 -1.53
N VAL A 8 -2.56 6.89 -2.76
CA VAL A 8 -1.75 6.55 -3.94
C VAL A 8 -0.93 7.75 -4.42
N PHE A 9 -1.54 8.94 -4.53
CA PHE A 9 -0.84 10.13 -5.03
C PHE A 9 0.09 10.74 -3.98
N LEU A 10 -0.36 10.97 -2.74
CA LEU A 10 0.49 11.59 -1.72
C LEU A 10 1.43 10.58 -1.08
N GLY A 11 0.99 9.35 -0.82
CA GLY A 11 1.87 8.33 -0.25
C GLY A 11 2.84 7.75 -1.27
N GLY A 12 2.32 7.32 -2.42
CA GLY A 12 3.09 6.60 -3.45
C GLY A 12 3.98 7.49 -4.32
N MET A 13 3.49 8.65 -4.79
CA MET A 13 4.31 9.51 -5.66
C MET A 13 5.35 10.31 -4.88
N VAL A 14 5.05 10.75 -3.65
CA VAL A 14 6.03 11.50 -2.83
C VAL A 14 7.19 10.60 -2.44
N THR A 15 6.93 9.34 -2.06
CA THR A 15 7.98 8.36 -1.78
C THR A 15 8.80 8.04 -3.03
N TYR A 16 8.16 8.00 -4.21
CA TYR A 16 8.87 7.83 -5.48
C TYR A 16 9.77 9.01 -5.84
N ILE A 17 9.30 10.25 -5.61
CA ILE A 17 10.10 11.48 -5.82
C ILE A 17 11.26 11.55 -4.83
N LEU A 18 11.05 11.15 -3.56
CA LEU A 18 12.15 11.09 -2.59
C LEU A 18 13.19 10.02 -2.95
N ALA A 19 12.73 8.89 -3.50
CA ALA A 19 13.62 7.83 -3.94
C ALA A 19 14.44 8.27 -5.18
N THR A 20 13.89 9.06 -6.11
CA THR A 20 14.67 9.62 -7.23
C THR A 20 15.76 10.60 -6.80
N GLN A 21 15.58 11.31 -5.69
CA GLN A 21 16.63 12.17 -5.10
C GLN A 21 17.77 11.37 -4.47
N HIS A 22 17.53 10.13 -4.03
CA HIS A 22 18.53 9.23 -3.43
C HIS A 22 19.02 8.15 -4.41
N GLY A 23 18.96 8.42 -5.73
CA GLY A 23 19.63 7.58 -6.74
C GLY A 23 18.75 6.58 -7.50
N LEU A 24 17.41 6.70 -7.49
CA LEU A 24 16.51 5.92 -8.37
C LEU A 24 16.83 6.22 -9.85
N GLY A 25 17.66 5.38 -10.47
CA GLY A 25 18.11 5.51 -11.87
C GLY A 25 19.63 5.44 -12.08
N CYS A 26 20.44 5.45 -11.02
CA CYS A 26 21.90 5.28 -11.10
C CYS A 26 22.32 3.79 -11.00
N HIS A 27 23.47 3.43 -11.60
CA HIS A 27 24.06 2.10 -11.42
C HIS A 27 24.47 1.90 -9.95
N THR A 28 24.11 0.75 -9.39
CA THR A 28 24.34 0.35 -7.99
C THR A 28 25.79 0.47 -7.51
N ASP A 29 26.77 0.50 -8.42
CA ASP A 29 28.20 0.61 -8.10
C ASP A 29 28.66 2.04 -7.76
N THR A 30 27.83 3.07 -7.99
CA THR A 30 28.21 4.49 -7.78
C THR A 30 27.50 5.16 -6.61
N ILE A 31 26.63 4.43 -5.90
CA ILE A 31 25.84 4.99 -4.78
C ILE A 31 26.59 4.76 -3.46
N GLU A 32 26.68 5.81 -2.65
CA GLU A 32 27.23 5.75 -1.30
C GLU A 32 26.39 4.80 -0.43
N LYS A 33 27.04 3.95 0.37
CA LYS A 33 26.34 2.84 1.08
C LYS A 33 25.21 3.35 1.98
N GLU A 34 25.36 4.54 2.58
CA GLU A 34 24.33 5.16 3.42
C GLU A 34 23.08 5.56 2.63
N ASP A 35 23.23 6.14 1.44
CA ASP A 35 22.11 6.52 0.57
C ASP A 35 21.36 5.30 0.00
N HIS A 36 22.08 4.20 -0.25
CA HIS A 36 21.47 2.96 -0.73
C HIS A 36 20.53 2.35 0.32
N HIS A 37 20.89 2.43 1.61
CA HIS A 37 20.02 1.99 2.70
C HIS A 37 18.75 2.83 2.76
N GLU A 38 18.85 4.16 2.65
CA GLU A 38 17.71 5.08 2.69
C GLU A 38 16.75 4.87 1.51
N TYR A 39 17.31 4.70 0.31
CA TYR A 39 16.61 4.36 -0.92
C TYR A 39 15.78 3.07 -0.82
N LEU A 40 16.38 1.99 -0.31
CA LEU A 40 15.69 0.72 -0.10
C LEU A 40 14.56 0.89 0.93
N LYS A 41 14.67 1.82 1.89
CA LYS A 41 13.58 2.06 2.85
C LYS A 41 12.36 2.65 2.19
N LEU A 42 12.62 3.70 1.43
CA LEU A 42 11.59 4.47 0.76
C LEU A 42 10.86 3.60 -0.26
N THR A 43 11.61 2.80 -1.03
CA THR A 43 11.04 1.88 -2.03
C THR A 43 10.22 0.77 -1.37
N PHE A 44 10.68 0.22 -0.24
CA PHE A 44 9.94 -0.81 0.49
C PHE A 44 8.62 -0.28 1.06
N ILE A 45 8.66 0.88 1.73
CA ILE A 45 7.47 1.55 2.27
C ILE A 45 6.50 1.90 1.14
N GLN A 46 7.01 2.40 0.02
CA GLN A 46 6.21 2.70 -1.17
C GLN A 46 5.48 1.45 -1.67
N ALA A 47 6.19 0.34 -1.87
CA ALA A 47 5.60 -0.89 -2.38
C ALA A 47 4.45 -1.36 -1.49
N ILE A 48 4.62 -1.28 -0.16
CA ILE A 48 3.60 -1.68 0.81
C ILE A 48 2.37 -0.77 0.77
N VAL A 49 2.58 0.55 0.79
CA VAL A 49 1.48 1.53 0.78
C VAL A 49 0.68 1.42 -0.51
N LEU A 50 1.34 1.21 -1.65
CA LEU A 50 0.68 1.08 -2.94
C LEU A 50 -0.10 -0.24 -3.07
N THR A 51 0.53 -1.36 -2.70
CA THR A 51 -0.05 -2.70 -2.92
C THR A 51 -1.13 -3.04 -1.91
N ILE A 52 -0.89 -2.82 -0.61
CA ILE A 52 -1.84 -3.17 0.44
C ILE A 52 -2.88 -2.05 0.60
N GLY A 53 -2.40 -0.82 0.78
CA GLY A 53 -3.28 0.34 0.97
C GLY A 53 -4.08 0.65 -0.28
N GLY A 54 -3.41 0.89 -1.40
CA GLY A 54 -4.05 1.25 -2.66
C GLY A 54 -5.08 0.23 -3.15
N MET A 55 -4.73 -1.06 -3.16
CA MET A 55 -5.62 -2.11 -3.66
C MET A 55 -6.82 -2.36 -2.72
N ALA A 56 -6.65 -2.29 -1.41
CA ALA A 56 -7.75 -2.43 -0.45
C ALA A 56 -8.74 -1.27 -0.55
N PHE A 57 -8.25 -0.03 -0.57
CA PHE A 57 -9.10 1.16 -0.70
C PHE A 57 -9.85 1.20 -2.04
N LEU A 58 -9.26 0.68 -3.12
CA LEU A 58 -9.94 0.56 -4.41
C LEU A 58 -11.10 -0.43 -4.34
N LYS A 59 -10.90 -1.61 -3.73
CA LYS A 59 -11.96 -2.60 -3.52
C LYS A 59 -13.10 -2.05 -2.66
N LEU A 60 -12.78 -1.32 -1.59
CA LEU A 60 -13.78 -0.64 -0.76
C LEU A 60 -14.55 0.42 -1.55
N SER A 61 -13.86 1.23 -2.35
CA SER A 61 -14.51 2.29 -3.15
C SER A 61 -15.50 1.73 -4.17
N VAL A 62 -15.18 0.60 -4.81
CA VAL A 62 -16.09 -0.09 -5.73
C VAL A 62 -17.27 -0.71 -4.97
N GLY A 63 -17.02 -1.33 -3.81
CA GLY A 63 -18.07 -1.89 -2.96
C GLY A 63 -19.10 -0.84 -2.51
N PHE A 64 -18.63 0.34 -2.08
CA PHE A 64 -19.52 1.46 -1.74
C PHE A 64 -20.29 2.01 -2.94
N ALA A 65 -19.66 2.08 -4.12
CA ALA A 65 -20.35 2.51 -5.34
C ALA A 65 -21.49 1.55 -5.73
N LEU A 66 -21.27 0.24 -5.60
CA LEU A 66 -22.30 -0.78 -5.86
C LEU A 66 -23.46 -0.69 -4.85
N LEU A 67 -23.17 -0.38 -3.59
CA LEU A 67 -24.20 -0.18 -2.57
C LEU A 67 -25.15 0.98 -2.90
N ARG A 68 -24.65 2.01 -3.59
CA ARG A 68 -25.44 3.17 -4.03
C ARG A 68 -26.45 2.82 -5.14
N PHE A 69 -26.13 1.86 -6.01
CA PHE A 69 -27.00 1.45 -7.13
C PHE A 69 -27.91 0.27 -6.79
N GLY A 70 -27.64 -0.46 -5.70
CA GLY A 70 -28.41 -1.63 -5.29
C GLY A 70 -29.81 -1.29 -4.77
N THR A 71 -30.86 -1.61 -5.54
CA THR A 71 -32.26 -1.40 -5.15
C THR A 71 -32.85 -2.56 -4.33
N LEU A 72 -32.27 -3.76 -4.39
CA LEU A 72 -32.78 -4.96 -3.70
C LEU A 72 -32.15 -5.13 -2.30
N PRO A 73 -32.94 -5.39 -1.24
CA PRO A 73 -32.42 -5.53 0.13
C PRO A 73 -31.55 -6.77 0.36
N VAL A 74 -31.71 -7.82 -0.44
CA VAL A 74 -30.84 -9.01 -0.38
C VAL A 74 -29.44 -8.69 -0.93
N TYR A 75 -29.40 -7.88 -2.00
CA TYR A 75 -28.16 -7.47 -2.66
C TYR A 75 -27.32 -6.56 -1.77
N THR A 76 -27.95 -5.63 -1.05
CA THR A 76 -27.26 -4.74 -0.11
C THR A 76 -26.67 -5.49 1.09
N LYS A 77 -27.33 -6.55 1.59
CA LYS A 77 -26.79 -7.41 2.65
C LYS A 77 -25.56 -8.20 2.21
N MET A 78 -25.58 -8.77 1.00
CA MET A 78 -24.40 -9.46 0.46
C MET A 78 -23.22 -8.51 0.24
N LEU A 79 -23.48 -7.30 -0.28
CA LEU A 79 -22.44 -6.29 -0.45
C LEU A 79 -21.78 -5.89 0.88
N TRP A 80 -22.57 -5.72 1.94
CA TRP A 80 -22.05 -5.41 3.26
C TRP A 80 -21.15 -6.52 3.82
N SER A 81 -21.53 -7.78 3.60
CA SER A 81 -20.69 -8.93 3.97
C SER A 81 -19.35 -8.94 3.21
N LEU A 82 -19.38 -8.64 1.91
CA LEU A 82 -18.16 -8.56 1.09
C LEU A 82 -17.25 -7.42 1.55
N ILE A 83 -17.80 -6.25 1.88
CA ILE A 83 -17.05 -5.11 2.42
C ILE A 83 -16.39 -5.50 3.75
N ALA A 84 -17.13 -6.14 4.65
CA ALA A 84 -16.59 -6.60 5.93
C ALA A 84 -15.44 -7.61 5.74
N PHE A 85 -15.59 -8.55 4.79
CA PHE A 85 -14.54 -9.51 4.46
C PHE A 85 -13.26 -8.82 3.94
N VAL A 86 -13.39 -7.84 3.05
CA VAL A 86 -12.25 -7.08 2.52
C VAL A 86 -11.55 -6.28 3.63
N CYS A 87 -12.30 -5.65 4.54
CA CYS A 87 -11.72 -4.97 5.70
C CYS A 87 -10.91 -5.92 6.57
N LEU A 88 -11.47 -7.09 6.90
CA LEU A 88 -10.84 -8.06 7.77
C LEU A 88 -9.57 -8.66 7.13
N TYR A 89 -9.63 -9.00 5.84
CA TYR A 89 -8.46 -9.43 5.08
C TYR A 89 -7.35 -8.37 5.04
N THR A 90 -7.70 -7.09 4.88
CA THR A 90 -6.73 -5.99 4.89
C THR A 90 -6.01 -5.87 6.24
N LEU A 91 -6.74 -6.04 7.34
CA LEU A 91 -6.15 -6.02 8.69
C LEU A 91 -5.20 -7.21 8.90
N ILE A 92 -5.54 -8.39 8.39
CA ILE A 92 -4.66 -9.57 8.45
C ILE A 92 -3.37 -9.30 7.68
N LEU A 93 -3.44 -8.75 6.46
CA LEU A 93 -2.23 -8.42 5.69
C LEU A 93 -1.31 -7.43 6.42
N TRP A 94 -1.89 -6.44 7.11
CA TRP A 94 -1.13 -5.52 7.96
C TRP A 94 -0.52 -6.21 9.17
N ALA A 95 -1.24 -7.13 9.81
CA ALA A 95 -0.77 -7.89 10.96
C ALA A 95 0.35 -8.87 10.58
N GLU A 96 0.19 -9.60 9.48
CA GLU A 96 1.21 -10.49 8.91
C GLU A 96 2.49 -9.71 8.58
N TRP A 97 2.37 -8.53 8.00
CA TRP A 97 3.53 -7.66 7.77
C TRP A 97 4.23 -7.27 9.09
N ALA A 98 3.47 -6.83 10.09
CA ALA A 98 4.04 -6.44 11.39
C ALA A 98 4.71 -7.61 12.13
N ALA A 99 4.24 -8.84 11.92
CA ALA A 99 4.75 -10.04 12.56
C ALA A 99 5.92 -10.68 11.79
N VAL A 100 5.84 -10.78 10.47
CA VAL A 100 6.82 -11.48 9.62
C VAL A 100 8.03 -10.60 9.32
N CYS A 101 7.86 -9.28 9.22
CA CYS A 101 8.97 -8.37 8.92
C CYS A 101 9.80 -8.00 10.18
N LYS A 102 10.11 -8.98 11.05
CA LYS A 102 11.18 -8.84 12.05
C LYS A 102 12.36 -9.75 11.68
N PRO A 103 13.54 -9.22 11.30
CA PRO A 103 13.94 -7.81 11.27
C PRO A 103 13.84 -7.18 9.86
N ILE A 104 13.08 -6.07 9.73
CA ILE A 104 13.16 -5.13 8.58
C ILE A 104 14.62 -4.73 8.28
N ALA A 105 15.47 -4.67 9.31
CA ALA A 105 16.89 -4.36 9.17
C ALA A 105 17.69 -5.40 8.38
N GLY A 106 17.23 -6.65 8.27
CA GLY A 106 17.90 -7.69 7.48
C GLY A 106 17.78 -7.50 5.97
N LEU A 107 16.82 -6.68 5.53
CA LEU A 107 16.65 -6.29 4.13
C LEU A 107 17.48 -5.05 3.75
N TRP A 108 17.92 -4.25 4.73
CA TRP A 108 18.78 -3.08 4.52
C TRP A 108 20.25 -3.36 4.79
N ASN A 109 20.62 -4.10 5.84
CA ASN A 109 22.02 -4.33 6.22
C ASN A 109 22.73 -5.41 5.37
N LYS A 110 22.53 -5.39 4.05
CA LYS A 110 23.25 -6.28 3.12
C LYS A 110 24.19 -5.47 2.24
#